data_AF-A0A140PSV6-F1
#
_entry.id   AF-A0A140PSV6-F1
#
_cell.length_a   1.000
_cell.length_b   1.000
_cell.length_c   1.000
_cell.angle_alpha   90.00
_cell.angle_beta   90.00
_cell.angle_gamma   90.00
#
_symmetry.space_group_name_H-M   'P 1'
#
loop_
_entity.id
_entity.type
_entity.pdbx_description
1 polymer ?
#
loop_
_entity_poly.entity_id
_entity_poly.type
_entity_poly.pdbx_seq_one_letter_code
_entity_poly.pdbx_strand_id
1 'polypeptide(L)'
;MKENIELLMKKLNKAYLIYKNEFLNKDFLVIARKGKNIEIIEINFRKEHLKHLVGIKGIKANEFFEKISQNRLSIKELKELGKNPYIIEKLNSFSKLKKLLEESPYLYDFYPHSTPKIQLDKIIANINREIKKELIGLKFLKSSSGKSYVPASIERRKALEITTEERKRIIFILEKNLVEREYIKILFKVEDENLSLYLNEEVEK
;
A
#
# COMPACT_ATOMS: atom_id res chain seq x y z
N MET A 1 -0.13 13.19 -29.04
CA MET A 1 -1.11 12.15 -28.58
C MET A 1 -0.48 10.76 -28.44
N LYS A 2 0.33 10.27 -29.41
CA LYS A 2 1.09 9.01 -29.29
C LYS A 2 2.13 9.03 -28.15
N GLU A 3 2.91 10.11 -28.03
CA GLU A 3 3.95 10.27 -27.00
C GLU A 3 3.41 10.12 -25.57
N ASN A 4 2.20 10.63 -25.29
CA ASN A 4 1.58 10.49 -23.97
C ASN A 4 1.18 9.04 -23.64
N ILE A 5 0.83 8.23 -24.64
CA ILE A 5 0.43 6.83 -24.45
C ILE A 5 1.67 5.96 -24.22
N GLU A 6 2.74 6.19 -24.98
CA GLU A 6 4.00 5.47 -24.82
C GLU A 6 4.63 5.74 -23.45
N LEU A 7 4.65 7.01 -23.01
CA LEU A 7 5.11 7.37 -21.68
C LEU A 7 4.26 6.70 -20.58
N LEU A 8 2.94 6.67 -20.76
CA LEU A 8 2.03 6.01 -19.82
C LEU A 8 2.33 4.51 -19.71
N MET A 9 2.52 3.82 -20.85
CA MET A 9 2.89 2.40 -20.88
C MET A 9 4.23 2.15 -20.20
N LYS A 10 5.25 2.96 -20.47
CA LYS A 10 6.56 2.85 -19.83
C LYS A 10 6.47 2.98 -18.32
N LYS A 11 5.72 3.97 -17.82
CA LYS A 11 5.50 4.18 -16.38
C LYS A 11 4.69 3.03 -15.76
N LEU A 12 3.68 2.54 -16.48
CA LEU A 12 2.85 1.43 -16.03
C LEU A 12 3.65 0.13 -15.90
N ASN A 13 4.46 -0.19 -16.91
CA ASN A 13 5.34 -1.36 -16.87
C ASN A 13 6.36 -1.25 -15.74
N LYS A 14 6.93 -0.06 -15.50
CA LYS A 14 7.81 0.17 -14.34
C LYS A 14 7.10 -0.07 -13.01
N ALA A 15 5.90 0.49 -12.83
CA ALA A 15 5.11 0.29 -11.63
C ALA A 15 4.74 -1.19 -11.42
N TYR A 16 4.36 -1.90 -12.49
CA TYR A 16 4.10 -3.33 -12.47
C TYR A 16 5.32 -4.14 -12.02
N LEU A 17 6.51 -3.87 -12.57
CA LEU A 17 7.73 -4.58 -12.19
C LEU A 17 8.07 -4.36 -10.71
N ILE A 18 7.95 -3.12 -10.22
CA ILE A 18 8.15 -2.82 -8.80
C ILE A 18 7.12 -3.58 -7.95
N TYR A 19 5.84 -3.53 -8.34
CA TYR A 19 4.80 -4.26 -7.61
C TYR A 19 5.06 -5.77 -7.56
N LYS A 20 5.41 -6.35 -8.71
CA LYS A 20 5.71 -7.77 -8.86
C LYS A 20 6.86 -8.22 -7.96
N ASN A 21 7.94 -7.43 -7.91
CA ASN A 21 9.16 -7.83 -7.20
C ASN A 21 9.09 -7.52 -5.70
N GLU A 22 8.53 -6.36 -5.34
CA GLU A 22 8.59 -5.86 -3.98
C GLU A 22 7.37 -6.21 -3.13
N PHE A 23 6.22 -6.51 -3.74
CA PHE A 23 4.94 -6.59 -3.03
C PHE A 23 4.07 -7.80 -3.37
N LEU A 24 4.07 -8.28 -4.62
CA LEU A 24 3.15 -9.34 -5.05
C LEU A 24 3.32 -10.60 -4.20
N ASN A 25 2.20 -11.12 -3.69
CA ASN A 25 2.15 -12.31 -2.85
C ASN A 25 3.02 -12.18 -1.60
N LYS A 26 3.11 -10.97 -1.07
CA LYS A 26 3.71 -10.70 0.23
C LYS A 26 2.68 -10.18 1.20
N ASP A 27 2.91 -10.52 2.45
CA ASP A 27 2.15 -10.04 3.60
C ASP A 27 3.07 -9.22 4.48
N PHE A 28 2.53 -8.13 5.03
CA PHE A 28 3.25 -7.22 5.88
C PHE A 28 2.55 -7.14 7.23
N LEU A 29 3.21 -7.56 8.31
CA LEU A 29 2.74 -7.35 9.66
C LEU A 29 3.23 -5.99 10.14
N VAL A 30 2.29 -5.11 10.46
CA VAL A 30 2.57 -3.76 10.97
C VAL A 30 2.16 -3.72 12.43
N ILE A 31 3.13 -3.48 13.30
CA ILE A 31 2.93 -3.33 14.74
C ILE A 31 3.10 -1.85 15.05
N ALA A 32 2.03 -1.22 15.53
CA ALA A 32 2.00 0.20 15.85
C ALA A 32 1.54 0.46 17.28
N ARG A 33 2.00 1.56 17.89
CA ARG A 33 1.70 1.90 19.29
C ARG A 33 1.29 3.36 19.44
N LYS A 34 0.36 3.61 20.36
CA LYS A 34 0.03 4.93 20.92
C LYS A 34 -0.10 4.81 22.44
N GLY A 35 0.91 5.29 23.17
CA GLY A 35 0.99 5.08 24.62
C GLY A 35 1.10 3.58 24.93
N LYS A 36 0.20 3.06 25.78
CA LYS A 36 0.13 1.62 26.10
C LYS A 36 -0.64 0.79 25.05
N ASN A 37 -1.36 1.44 24.13
CA ASN A 37 -2.22 0.77 23.17
C ASN A 37 -1.39 0.28 21.98
N ILE A 38 -1.40 -1.03 21.75
CA ILE A 38 -0.76 -1.68 20.62
C ILE A 38 -1.84 -2.03 19.59
N GLU A 39 -1.56 -1.76 18.33
CA GLU A 39 -2.39 -2.17 17.20
C GLU A 39 -1.51 -2.98 16.24
N ILE A 40 -1.96 -4.19 15.92
CA ILE A 40 -1.31 -5.09 14.97
C ILE A 40 -2.25 -5.26 13.79
N ILE A 41 -1.75 -4.93 12.59
CA ILE A 41 -2.50 -5.14 11.35
C ILE A 41 -1.66 -5.95 10.37
N GLU A 42 -2.32 -6.78 9.58
CA GLU A 42 -1.71 -7.46 8.45
C GLU A 42 -2.16 -6.78 7.15
N ILE A 43 -1.22 -6.54 6.24
CA ILE A 43 -1.49 -5.96 4.92
C ILE A 43 -1.14 -6.98 3.83
N ASN A 44 -2.13 -7.40 3.06
CA ASN A 44 -1.94 -8.40 2.01
C ASN A 44 -1.84 -7.75 0.63
N PHE A 45 -0.76 -8.04 -0.10
CA PHE A 45 -0.57 -7.59 -1.47
C PHE A 45 -0.79 -8.76 -2.45
N ARG A 46 -1.79 -8.62 -3.32
CA ARG A 46 -2.20 -9.64 -4.31
C ARG A 46 -2.40 -9.01 -5.69
N LYS A 47 -2.50 -9.81 -6.74
CA LYS A 47 -2.50 -9.29 -8.12
C LYS A 47 -3.68 -8.34 -8.39
N GLU A 48 -4.84 -8.61 -7.80
CA GLU A 48 -6.05 -7.81 -7.88
C GLU A 48 -5.88 -6.41 -7.27
N HIS A 49 -5.00 -6.25 -6.27
CA HIS A 49 -4.84 -4.96 -5.59
C HIS A 49 -4.09 -3.93 -6.44
N LEU A 50 -3.29 -4.36 -7.42
CA LEU A 50 -2.52 -3.44 -8.29
C LEU A 50 -3.44 -2.42 -8.97
N LYS A 51 -4.57 -2.88 -9.54
CA LYS A 51 -5.56 -2.02 -10.20
C LYS A 51 -6.07 -0.90 -9.28
N HIS A 52 -6.31 -1.22 -8.01
CA HIS A 52 -6.84 -0.27 -7.03
C HIS A 52 -5.81 0.80 -6.69
N LEU A 53 -4.55 0.41 -6.52
CA LEU A 53 -3.46 1.34 -6.21
C LEU A 53 -3.31 2.46 -7.24
N VAL A 54 -3.39 2.11 -8.52
CA VAL A 54 -3.33 3.07 -9.65
C VAL A 54 -4.67 3.75 -9.96
N GLY A 55 -5.76 3.39 -9.26
CA GLY A 55 -7.05 4.09 -9.34
C GLY A 55 -7.79 3.89 -10.66
N ILE A 56 -7.81 2.66 -11.18
CA ILE A 56 -8.35 2.34 -12.50
C ILE A 56 -9.78 1.80 -12.40
N LYS A 57 -10.65 2.23 -13.32
CA LYS A 57 -12.02 1.74 -13.50
C LYS A 57 -12.16 1.03 -14.85
N GLY A 58 -13.21 0.22 -15.01
CA GLY A 58 -13.59 -0.35 -16.31
C GLY A 58 -12.91 -1.65 -16.75
N ILE A 59 -11.83 -2.09 -16.08
CA ILE A 59 -11.16 -3.38 -16.32
C ILE A 59 -11.27 -4.24 -15.05
N LYS A 60 -11.47 -5.56 -15.16
CA LYS A 60 -11.44 -6.45 -13.99
C LYS A 60 -10.03 -6.47 -13.37
N ALA A 61 -9.94 -6.60 -12.05
CA ALA A 61 -8.68 -6.46 -11.33
C ALA A 61 -7.61 -7.48 -11.76
N ASN A 62 -7.99 -8.76 -11.82
CA ASN A 62 -7.11 -9.83 -12.30
C ASN A 62 -6.73 -9.64 -13.78
N GLU A 63 -7.72 -9.33 -14.62
CA GLU A 63 -7.51 -9.11 -16.05
C GLU A 63 -6.52 -7.97 -16.31
N PHE A 64 -6.61 -6.88 -15.53
CA PHE A 64 -5.69 -5.76 -15.62
C PHE A 64 -4.23 -6.18 -15.34
N PHE A 65 -4.02 -6.97 -14.30
CA PHE A 65 -2.69 -7.47 -13.95
C PHE A 65 -2.10 -8.35 -15.06
N GLU A 66 -2.88 -9.31 -15.57
CA GLU A 66 -2.45 -10.20 -16.65
C GLU A 66 -2.12 -9.42 -17.93
N LYS A 67 -2.98 -8.45 -18.32
CA LYS A 67 -2.77 -7.62 -19.51
C LYS A 67 -1.49 -6.78 -19.43
N ILE A 68 -1.17 -6.20 -18.28
CA ILE A 68 0.11 -5.47 -18.13
C ILE A 68 1.29 -6.43 -18.22
N SER A 69 1.21 -7.58 -17.54
CA SER A 69 2.30 -8.57 -17.54
C SER A 69 2.67 -9.05 -18.95
N GLN A 70 1.68 -9.08 -19.86
CA GLN A 70 1.83 -9.51 -21.24
C GLN A 70 1.97 -8.32 -22.23
N ASN A 71 1.98 -7.08 -21.73
CA ASN A 71 1.98 -5.86 -22.54
C ASN A 71 0.82 -5.80 -23.56
N ARG A 72 -0.37 -6.29 -23.17
CA ARG A 72 -1.58 -6.46 -24.02
C ARG A 72 -2.68 -5.43 -23.77
N LEU A 73 -2.38 -4.34 -23.07
CA LEU A 73 -3.35 -3.25 -22.90
C LEU A 73 -3.60 -2.56 -24.25
N SER A 74 -4.86 -2.47 -24.64
CA SER A 74 -5.28 -1.79 -25.86
C SER A 74 -5.13 -0.27 -25.75
N ILE A 75 -5.04 0.41 -26.89
CA ILE A 75 -5.02 1.88 -26.96
C ILE A 75 -6.26 2.49 -26.29
N LYS A 76 -7.43 1.85 -26.42
CA LYS A 76 -8.67 2.30 -25.78
C LYS A 76 -8.55 2.24 -24.26
N GLU A 77 -8.07 1.13 -23.72
CA GLU A 77 -7.82 0.98 -22.28
C GLU A 77 -6.83 2.04 -21.79
N LEU A 78 -5.73 2.24 -22.52
CA LEU A 78 -4.73 3.25 -22.16
C LEU A 78 -5.27 4.68 -22.18
N LYS A 79 -6.14 5.00 -23.13
CA LYS A 79 -6.83 6.31 -23.16
C LYS A 79 -7.75 6.48 -21.95
N GLU A 80 -8.48 5.44 -21.55
CA GLU A 80 -9.30 5.47 -20.32
C GLU A 80 -8.44 5.63 -19.06
N LEU A 81 -7.27 4.98 -19.00
CA LEU A 81 -6.30 5.18 -17.92
C LEU A 81 -5.82 6.63 -17.84
N GLY A 82 -5.54 7.22 -19.00
CA GLY A 82 -5.13 8.62 -19.11
C GLY A 82 -6.18 9.63 -18.67
N LYS A 83 -7.46 9.25 -18.53
CA LYS A 83 -8.52 10.15 -18.01
C LYS A 83 -8.40 10.39 -16.52
N ASN A 84 -7.72 9.52 -15.76
CA ASN A 84 -7.48 9.78 -14.35
C ASN A 84 -6.36 10.85 -14.22
N PRO A 85 -6.66 12.07 -13.75
CA PRO A 85 -5.67 13.16 -13.71
C PRO A 85 -4.50 12.85 -12.77
N TYR A 86 -4.64 11.89 -11.85
CA TYR A 86 -3.62 11.49 -10.90
C TYR A 86 -2.81 10.25 -11.33
N ILE A 87 -3.07 9.67 -12.51
CA ILE A 87 -2.45 8.40 -12.92
C ILE A 87 -0.92 8.48 -12.94
N ILE A 88 -0.36 9.57 -13.48
CA ILE A 88 1.09 9.74 -13.57
C ILE A 88 1.72 9.91 -12.19
N GLU A 89 1.07 10.66 -11.29
CA GLU A 89 1.52 10.81 -9.90
C GLU A 89 1.51 9.47 -9.17
N LYS A 90 0.40 8.72 -9.27
CA LYS A 90 0.27 7.37 -8.71
C LYS A 90 1.35 6.42 -9.20
N LEU A 91 1.61 6.37 -10.51
CA LEU A 91 2.63 5.52 -11.11
C LEU A 91 4.05 5.90 -10.66
N ASN A 92 4.35 7.20 -10.53
CA ASN A 92 5.64 7.67 -10.05
C ASN A 92 5.87 7.33 -8.57
N SER A 93 4.81 7.21 -7.76
CA SER A 93 4.93 6.89 -6.34
C SER A 93 5.39 5.44 -6.08
N PHE A 94 5.23 4.50 -7.02
CA PHE A 94 5.61 3.10 -6.84
C PHE A 94 7.06 2.92 -6.41
N SER A 95 8.00 3.66 -7.01
CA SER A 95 9.43 3.56 -6.68
C SER A 95 9.79 4.02 -5.27
N LYS A 96 8.85 4.63 -4.55
CA LYS A 96 9.07 5.14 -3.19
C LYS A 96 8.21 4.43 -2.13
N LEU A 97 7.32 3.53 -2.53
CA LEU A 97 6.46 2.79 -1.60
C LEU A 97 7.26 1.92 -0.66
N LYS A 98 8.25 1.20 -1.19
CA LYS A 98 9.08 0.31 -0.38
C LYS A 98 9.84 1.12 0.68
N LYS A 99 10.44 2.21 0.24
CA LYS A 99 11.12 3.20 1.08
C LYS A 99 10.21 3.81 2.16
N LEU A 100 8.93 4.06 1.87
CA LEU A 100 7.97 4.51 2.89
C LEU A 100 7.84 3.49 4.04
N LEU A 101 7.89 2.19 3.74
CA LEU A 101 7.84 1.11 4.74
C LEU A 101 9.17 0.92 5.48
N GLU A 102 10.23 1.63 5.09
CA GLU A 102 11.58 1.51 5.67
C GLU A 102 12.01 2.78 6.43
N GLU A 103 11.38 3.95 6.16
CA GLU A 103 11.75 5.26 6.71
C GLU A 103 10.84 5.77 7.84
N SER A 104 10.69 5.00 8.92
CA SER A 104 9.89 5.40 10.10
C SER A 104 8.44 5.81 9.77
N PRO A 105 7.64 4.89 9.22
CA PRO A 105 6.26 5.18 8.91
C PRO A 105 5.39 5.31 10.17
N TYR A 106 4.23 5.95 10.02
CA TYR A 106 3.19 6.03 11.03
C TYR A 106 1.90 5.45 10.46
N LEU A 107 1.12 4.83 11.34
CA LEU A 107 -0.22 4.34 11.04
C LEU A 107 -1.24 5.39 11.48
N TYR A 108 -2.13 5.74 10.57
CA TYR A 108 -3.14 6.78 10.73
C TYR A 108 -4.53 6.19 10.49
N ASP A 109 -5.51 6.62 11.27
CA ASP A 109 -6.91 6.34 10.95
C ASP A 109 -7.38 7.30 9.85
N PHE A 110 -8.00 6.76 8.80
CA PHE A 110 -8.44 7.59 7.69
C PHE A 110 -9.63 8.46 8.12
N TYR A 111 -9.56 9.74 7.79
CA TYR A 111 -10.70 10.63 7.97
C TYR A 111 -11.00 11.38 6.67
N PRO A 112 -12.19 11.18 6.09
CA PRO A 112 -12.59 11.85 4.85
C PRO A 112 -13.04 13.29 5.14
N HIS A 113 -12.11 14.21 5.40
CA HIS A 113 -12.47 15.64 5.51
C HIS A 113 -12.69 16.30 4.13
N SER A 114 -12.23 15.69 3.03
CA SER A 114 -12.16 16.37 1.72
C SER A 114 -12.34 15.49 0.48
N THR A 115 -12.46 14.16 0.61
CA THR A 115 -12.45 13.26 -0.56
C THR A 115 -13.58 12.20 -0.51
N PRO A 116 -14.81 12.51 -1.00
CA PRO A 116 -15.93 11.56 -1.00
C PRO A 116 -15.75 10.36 -1.95
N LYS A 117 -14.61 10.22 -2.63
CA LYS A 117 -14.42 9.26 -3.72
C LYS A 117 -13.65 7.99 -3.35
N ILE A 118 -12.94 7.95 -2.22
CA ILE A 118 -12.16 6.78 -1.79
C ILE A 118 -12.50 6.45 -0.34
N GLN A 119 -13.14 5.31 -0.12
CA GLN A 119 -13.36 4.74 1.20
C GLN A 119 -12.10 3.97 1.60
N LEU A 120 -11.28 4.60 2.45
CA LEU A 120 -10.15 3.99 3.12
C LEU A 120 -10.49 3.85 4.61
N ASP A 121 -9.82 2.92 5.28
CA ASP A 121 -9.95 2.72 6.72
C ASP A 121 -8.71 3.25 7.45
N LYS A 122 -7.52 3.05 6.85
CA LYS A 122 -6.24 3.49 7.42
C LYS A 122 -5.31 4.04 6.35
N ILE A 123 -4.31 4.79 6.79
CA ILE A 123 -3.20 5.24 5.96
C ILE A 123 -1.88 4.90 6.63
N ILE A 124 -0.91 4.43 5.84
CA ILE A 124 0.50 4.50 6.21
C ILE A 124 1.11 5.73 5.53
N ALA A 125 1.70 6.61 6.33
CA ALA A 125 2.35 7.83 5.84
C ALA A 125 3.56 8.19 6.70
N ASN A 126 4.30 9.23 6.28
CA ASN A 126 5.44 9.74 7.02
C ASN A 126 5.03 10.40 8.36
N ILE A 127 5.98 10.50 9.29
CA ILE A 127 5.80 11.21 10.56
C ILE A 127 5.47 12.70 10.38
N ASN A 128 6.12 13.36 9.41
CA ASN A 128 5.84 14.75 9.10
C ASN A 128 4.61 14.79 8.17
N ARG A 129 3.48 15.19 8.74
CA ARG A 129 2.17 15.23 8.05
C ARG A 129 1.96 16.45 7.17
N GLU A 130 2.84 17.45 7.25
CA GLU A 130 2.74 18.71 6.49
C GLU A 130 3.55 18.69 5.18
N ILE A 131 4.44 17.71 5.01
CA ILE A 131 5.18 17.54 3.76
C ILE A 131 4.36 16.71 2.77
N LYS A 132 4.45 17.10 1.49
CA LYS A 132 3.88 16.31 0.39
C LYS A 132 4.76 15.09 0.12
N LYS A 133 4.39 13.93 0.69
CA LYS A 133 5.12 12.65 0.53
C LYS A 133 4.14 11.54 0.12
N GLU A 134 4.70 10.43 -0.35
CA GLU A 134 3.93 9.24 -0.72
C GLU A 134 3.26 8.61 0.50
N LEU A 135 2.03 8.11 0.32
CA LEU A 135 1.25 7.42 1.33
C LEU A 135 0.50 6.23 0.73
N ILE A 136 0.21 5.23 1.56
CA ILE A 136 -0.57 4.05 1.18
C ILE A 136 -1.90 4.10 1.91
N GLY A 137 -2.98 4.20 1.16
CA GLY A 137 -4.34 4.02 1.64
C GLY A 137 -4.68 2.54 1.75
N LEU A 138 -5.20 2.14 2.90
CA LEU A 138 -5.57 0.78 3.24
C LEU A 138 -7.08 0.66 3.39
N LYS A 139 -7.61 -0.45 2.91
CA LYS A 139 -9.00 -0.84 3.13
C LYS A 139 -9.07 -2.12 3.94
N PHE A 140 -9.93 -2.15 4.93
CA PHE A 140 -10.22 -3.31 5.75
C PHE A 140 -10.94 -4.35 4.91
N LEU A 141 -10.49 -5.59 5.01
CA LEU A 141 -11.10 -6.75 4.42
C LEU A 141 -11.33 -7.80 5.49
N LYS A 142 -12.60 -8.18 5.67
CA LYS A 142 -12.97 -9.35 6.47
C LYS A 142 -13.20 -10.52 5.54
N SER A 143 -12.40 -11.57 5.68
CA SER A 143 -12.55 -12.83 4.96
C SER A 143 -12.74 -13.98 5.94
N SER A 144 -13.00 -15.18 5.41
CA SER A 144 -12.96 -16.42 6.19
C SER A 144 -11.58 -16.70 6.78
N SER A 145 -10.51 -16.19 6.16
CA SER A 145 -9.12 -16.36 6.61
C SER A 145 -8.70 -15.36 7.69
N GLY A 146 -9.59 -14.43 8.08
CA GLY A 146 -9.33 -13.49 9.17
C GLY A 146 -9.65 -12.05 8.82
N LYS A 147 -9.08 -11.14 9.62
CA LYS A 147 -9.19 -9.69 9.46
C LYS A 147 -7.87 -9.17 8.93
N SER A 148 -7.88 -8.53 7.77
CA SER A 148 -6.68 -7.94 7.20
C SER A 148 -6.97 -6.60 6.51
N TYR A 149 -5.91 -5.96 6.06
CA TYR A 149 -5.97 -4.77 5.23
C TYR A 149 -5.42 -5.08 3.86
N VAL A 150 -5.95 -4.38 2.85
CA VAL A 150 -5.45 -4.46 1.48
C VAL A 150 -5.11 -3.06 0.98
N PRO A 151 -4.06 -2.92 0.16
CA PRO A 151 -3.67 -1.63 -0.37
C PRO A 151 -4.72 -1.20 -1.42
N ALA A 152 -5.34 -0.05 -1.19
CA ALA A 152 -6.50 0.42 -1.95
C ALA A 152 -6.23 1.71 -2.75
N SER A 153 -5.23 2.49 -2.35
CA SER A 153 -4.79 3.71 -3.06
C SER A 153 -3.34 4.03 -2.73
N ILE A 154 -2.60 4.56 -3.68
CA ILE A 154 -1.36 5.30 -3.41
C ILE A 154 -1.60 6.75 -3.72
N GLU A 155 -1.12 7.64 -2.87
CA GLU A 155 -1.22 9.08 -3.11
C GLU A 155 0.09 9.76 -2.79
N ARG A 156 0.22 11.01 -3.23
CA ARG A 156 1.31 11.90 -2.83
C ARG A 156 0.67 13.20 -2.40
N ARG A 157 0.49 13.40 -1.09
CA ARG A 157 -0.18 14.55 -0.48
C ARG A 157 0.35 14.79 0.93
N LYS A 158 -0.06 15.89 1.55
CA LYS A 158 0.17 16.08 2.99
C LYS A 158 -0.76 15.13 3.73
N ALA A 159 -0.25 14.33 4.67
CA ALA A 159 -1.09 13.40 5.42
C ALA A 159 -2.21 14.16 6.17
N LEU A 160 -1.93 15.36 6.67
CA LEU A 160 -2.90 16.22 7.36
C LEU A 160 -4.17 16.51 6.53
N GLU A 161 -4.12 16.39 5.21
CA GLU A 161 -5.30 16.60 4.34
C GLU A 161 -6.35 15.48 4.43
N ILE A 162 -6.00 14.29 4.97
CA ILE A 162 -6.82 13.06 4.88
C ILE A 162 -6.76 12.11 6.09
N THR A 163 -6.19 12.54 7.20
CA THR A 163 -6.21 11.79 8.46
C THR A 163 -6.62 12.71 9.60
N THR A 164 -7.10 12.13 10.69
CA THR A 164 -7.20 12.83 11.98
C THR A 164 -5.81 13.10 12.60
N GLU A 165 -5.78 13.76 13.75
CA GLU A 165 -4.60 13.82 14.63
C GLU A 165 -4.22 12.46 15.24
N GLU A 166 -5.13 11.47 15.22
CA GLU A 166 -4.85 10.15 15.76
C GLU A 166 -3.86 9.39 14.88
N ARG A 167 -2.68 9.15 15.46
CA ARG A 167 -1.60 8.39 14.82
C ARG A 167 -0.98 7.43 15.82
N LYS A 168 -0.53 6.29 15.31
CA LYS A 168 0.23 5.30 16.04
C LYS A 168 1.61 5.19 15.41
N ARG A 169 2.66 5.26 16.24
CA ARG A 169 4.04 5.07 15.79
C ARG A 169 4.18 3.61 15.36
N ILE A 170 4.56 3.35 14.12
CA ILE A 170 4.92 1.98 13.73
C ILE A 170 6.26 1.66 14.39
N ILE A 171 6.33 0.50 15.04
CA ILE A 171 7.52 0.02 15.75
C ILE A 171 8.20 -1.06 14.91
N PHE A 172 7.40 -1.97 14.35
CA PHE A 172 7.89 -3.03 13.48
C PHE A 172 7.07 -3.10 12.19
N ILE A 173 7.77 -3.38 11.09
CA ILE A 173 7.18 -3.93 9.87
C ILE A 173 7.93 -5.21 9.56
N LEU A 174 7.20 -6.31 9.54
CA LEU A 174 7.71 -7.61 9.13
C LEU A 174 7.14 -7.98 7.77
N GLU A 175 7.91 -8.69 6.96
CA GLU A 175 7.55 -9.19 5.64
C GLU A 175 7.61 -10.72 5.64
N LYS A 176 6.62 -11.33 4.99
CA LYS A 176 6.68 -12.72 4.55
C LYS A 176 6.14 -12.89 3.15
N ASN A 177 6.59 -13.93 2.47
CA ASN A 177 5.98 -14.41 1.24
C ASN A 177 4.73 -15.25 1.57
N LEU A 178 3.79 -15.34 0.62
CA LEU A 178 2.52 -16.06 0.78
C LEU A 178 2.69 -17.54 1.17
N VAL A 179 3.79 -18.16 0.73
CA VAL A 179 4.09 -19.57 1.00
C VAL A 179 4.72 -19.80 2.37
N GLU A 180 5.18 -18.72 3.03
CA GLU A 180 5.83 -18.77 4.33
C GLU A 180 4.78 -18.76 5.45
N ARG A 181 5.01 -19.62 6.44
CA ARG A 181 4.17 -19.67 7.64
C ARG A 181 4.42 -18.46 8.53
N GLU A 182 5.70 -18.13 8.73
CA GLU A 182 6.17 -17.12 9.69
C GLU A 182 6.70 -15.86 9.01
N TYR A 183 6.77 -14.78 9.78
CA TYR A 183 7.34 -13.51 9.38
C TYR A 183 8.86 -13.52 9.52
N ILE A 184 9.57 -13.82 8.43
CA ILE A 184 11.01 -14.07 8.45
C ILE A 184 11.88 -12.82 8.24
N LYS A 185 11.33 -11.73 7.69
CA LYS A 185 12.10 -10.55 7.30
C LYS A 185 11.63 -9.31 8.05
N ILE A 186 12.55 -8.62 8.73
CA ILE A 186 12.29 -7.30 9.33
C ILE A 186 12.57 -6.24 8.26
N LEU A 187 11.56 -5.43 7.92
CA LEU A 187 11.72 -4.27 7.03
C LEU A 187 11.95 -2.97 7.78
N PHE A 188 11.33 -2.84 8.95
CA PHE A 188 11.46 -1.67 9.78
C PHE A 188 11.43 -2.07 11.24
N LYS A 189 12.30 -1.44 12.02
CA LYS A 189 12.42 -1.60 13.47
C LYS A 189 12.84 -0.26 14.06
N VAL A 190 12.14 0.17 15.11
CA VAL A 190 12.61 1.28 15.97
C VAL A 190 13.76 0.77 16.84
N GLU A 191 14.82 1.57 16.96
CA GLU A 191 15.94 1.29 17.87
C GLU A 191 15.42 1.07 19.31
N ASP A 192 16.03 0.12 20.03
CA ASP A 192 15.69 -0.27 21.41
C ASP A 192 14.35 -1.00 21.63
N GLU A 193 13.53 -1.21 20.60
CA GLU A 193 12.29 -1.98 20.73
C GLU A 193 12.55 -3.49 20.57
N ASN A 194 12.01 -4.30 21.49
CA ASN A 194 12.12 -5.75 21.46
C ASN A 194 10.87 -6.39 20.84
N LEU A 195 11.04 -7.13 19.73
CA LEU A 195 9.95 -7.74 18.97
C LEU A 195 9.19 -8.80 19.77
N SER A 196 9.87 -9.53 20.67
CA SER A 196 9.24 -10.59 21.47
C SER A 196 8.18 -10.08 22.44
N LEU A 197 8.16 -8.77 22.73
CA LEU A 197 7.12 -8.15 23.55
C LEU A 197 5.75 -8.06 22.83
N TYR A 198 5.72 -8.30 21.52
CA TYR A 198 4.54 -8.07 20.67
C TYR A 198 4.08 -9.30 19.90
N LEU A 199 5.01 -10.21 19.61
CA LEU A 199 4.69 -11.54 19.13
C LEU A 199 4.53 -12.39 20.38
N ASN A 200 3.28 -12.58 20.83
CA ASN A 200 3.00 -13.51 21.93
C ASN A 200 3.75 -14.81 21.66
N GLU A 201 4.58 -15.26 22.61
CA GLU A 201 4.95 -16.67 22.74
C GLU A 201 3.67 -17.44 23.12
N GLU A 202 2.76 -17.63 22.15
CA GLU A 202 1.78 -18.71 22.16
C GLU A 202 2.05 -19.59 20.94
N VAL A 203 3.26 -20.15 20.91
CA VAL A 203 3.52 -21.42 20.23
C VAL A 203 3.68 -22.43 21.36
N GLU A 204 2.77 -23.42 21.38
CA GLU A 204 2.71 -24.61 22.26
C GLU A 204 2.03 -24.48 23.63
N LYS A 205 0.74 -24.84 23.65
CA LYS A 205 0.27 -26.01 24.39
C LYS A 205 -0.65 -26.86 23.53
#